data_AF-A0A1F2SVY7-F1
#
_entry.id   AF-A0A1F2SVY7-F1
#
_cell.length_a   1.000
_cell.length_b   1.000
_cell.length_c   1.000
_cell.angle_alpha   90.00
_cell.angle_beta   90.00
_cell.angle_gamma   90.00
#
_symmetry.space_group_name_H-M   'P 1'
#
loop_
_entity.id
_entity.type
_entity.pdbx_description
1 polymer ?
#
loop_
_entity_poly.entity_id
_entity_poly.type
_entity_poly.pdbx_seq_one_letter_code
_entity_poly.pdbx_strand_id
1 'polypeptide(L)'
;MDGQEESSSAEVRKVTELVLEHAERHPQESLGVIAMGIRHADRVQRAMDEALEEHPELESFFDQELEERFFVKNLERVQGDERDAIILTVGYGKDRGGNLPFRFGPLLSEGGQRRLNVAVTRARQRMTVVSSFSHFDMDLARVRPGTGVELLRYYLQYASSEGRRLADAASTDYPLNEFEAEVYDVLQSKGIPLISQVGASRFRIDLVAKHPTEPGRFVLAIECDGASYHSSPTARDRDRLRQQQLENLGWRFHRIWSTDWFMRKDEEIQRALTAYNKAVEDIESRGSSKPPSPSGGIADRKVGKPKANPTRGPRPRVPSYDSITDFTDGEILELINWLNSDGKLRTDDEIIEELLPELGFARRGPRIEAVLRDLLYRSKTQPGPSTKPI
;
A
#
# COMPACT_ATOMS: atom_id res chain seq x y z
N MET A 1 18.55 -8.88 26.67
CA MET A 1 18.08 -8.37 25.37
C MET A 1 17.89 -9.53 24.41
N ASP A 2 16.69 -9.68 23.89
CA ASP A 2 16.34 -10.71 22.90
C ASP A 2 16.98 -10.37 21.53
N GLY A 3 17.28 -11.35 20.67
CA GLY A 3 17.93 -11.10 19.37
C GLY A 3 17.07 -10.22 18.45
N GLN A 4 15.74 -10.35 18.57
CA GLN A 4 14.78 -9.48 17.91
C GLN A 4 14.93 -8.02 18.37
N GLU A 5 15.24 -7.81 19.65
CA GLU A 5 15.45 -6.50 20.26
C GLU A 5 16.77 -5.85 19.77
N GLU A 6 17.81 -6.65 19.55
CA GLU A 6 19.09 -6.20 18.97
C GLU A 6 18.96 -5.79 17.50
N SER A 7 18.32 -6.62 16.66
CA SER A 7 18.08 -6.31 15.25
C SER A 7 17.23 -5.06 15.06
N SER A 8 16.16 -4.94 15.85
CA SER A 8 15.36 -3.71 15.88
C SER A 8 16.15 -2.51 16.44
N SER A 9 17.14 -2.71 17.33
CA SER A 9 18.04 -1.62 17.76
C SER A 9 18.93 -1.12 16.64
N ALA A 10 19.41 -2.03 15.76
CA ALA A 10 20.18 -1.64 14.59
C ALA A 10 19.33 -0.85 13.60
N GLU A 11 18.06 -1.24 13.40
CA GLU A 11 17.13 -0.45 12.59
C GLU A 11 16.88 0.93 13.18
N VAL A 12 16.64 1.04 14.50
CA VAL A 12 16.45 2.34 15.18
C VAL A 12 17.64 3.26 14.91
N ARG A 13 18.87 2.79 15.15
CA ARG A 13 20.09 3.58 14.90
C ARG A 13 20.18 4.03 13.45
N LYS A 14 19.91 3.13 12.49
CA LYS A 14 19.99 3.48 11.07
C LYS A 14 18.92 4.47 10.66
N VAL A 15 17.71 4.37 11.22
CA VAL A 15 16.64 5.35 10.98
C VAL A 15 17.05 6.72 11.51
N THR A 16 17.57 6.80 12.74
CA THR A 16 18.05 8.07 13.32
C THR A 16 19.13 8.71 12.44
N GLU A 17 20.14 7.94 12.03
CA GLU A 17 21.20 8.40 11.11
C GLU A 17 20.61 8.98 9.81
N LEU A 18 19.67 8.27 9.18
CA LEU A 18 19.05 8.71 7.92
C LEU A 18 18.16 9.95 8.10
N VAL A 19 17.51 10.12 9.25
CA VAL A 19 16.70 11.30 9.56
C VAL A 19 17.60 12.54 9.71
N LEU A 20 18.69 12.42 10.46
CA LEU A 20 19.67 13.51 10.62
C LEU A 20 20.32 13.87 9.28
N GLU A 21 20.74 12.85 8.51
CA GLU A 21 21.30 13.04 7.16
C GLU A 21 20.32 13.77 6.23
N HIS A 22 19.03 13.43 6.28
CA HIS A 22 18.01 14.10 5.49
C HIS A 22 17.85 15.55 5.91
N ALA A 23 17.77 15.84 7.21
CA ALA A 23 17.65 17.21 7.72
C ALA A 23 18.83 18.09 7.28
N GLU A 24 20.05 17.52 7.20
CA GLU A 24 21.24 18.24 6.72
C GLU A 24 21.25 18.44 5.19
N ARG A 25 20.95 17.38 4.41
CA ARG A 25 21.16 17.37 2.95
C ARG A 25 19.95 17.81 2.14
N HIS A 26 18.76 17.66 2.71
CA HIS A 26 17.48 17.91 2.06
C HIS A 26 16.50 18.69 2.97
N PRO A 27 16.91 19.79 3.64
CA PRO A 27 16.07 20.51 4.61
C PRO A 27 14.77 21.07 4.00
N GLN A 28 14.73 21.27 2.69
CA GLN A 28 13.54 21.73 1.96
C GLN A 28 12.50 20.63 1.69
N GLU A 29 12.85 19.35 1.82
CA GLU A 29 11.94 18.22 1.60
C GLU A 29 11.34 17.79 2.94
N SER A 30 10.01 17.77 3.05
CA SER A 30 9.36 17.31 4.28
C SER A 30 9.62 15.81 4.51
N LEU A 31 9.80 15.41 5.77
CA LEU A 31 10.17 14.03 6.14
C LEU A 31 9.19 13.41 7.13
N GLY A 32 8.91 12.12 6.96
CA GLY A 32 8.18 11.32 7.94
C GLY A 32 8.78 9.93 8.11
N VAL A 33 8.69 9.39 9.32
CA VAL A 33 9.07 8.01 9.64
C VAL A 33 7.83 7.20 9.96
N ILE A 34 7.69 6.05 9.29
CA ILE A 34 6.61 5.10 9.52
C ILE A 34 7.20 3.79 10.03
N ALA A 35 6.82 3.38 11.23
CA ALA A 35 7.19 2.09 11.81
C ALA A 35 6.06 1.05 11.69
N MET A 36 6.40 -0.22 11.49
CA MET A 36 5.36 -1.26 11.37
C MET A 36 4.64 -1.61 12.67
N GLY A 37 5.23 -1.28 13.82
CA GLY A 37 4.65 -1.55 15.13
C GLY A 37 4.85 -0.38 16.09
N ILE A 38 3.90 -0.21 17.02
CA ILE A 38 3.91 0.91 17.97
C ILE A 38 5.15 0.92 18.86
N ARG A 39 5.56 -0.25 19.39
CA ARG A 39 6.78 -0.37 20.21
C ARG A 39 8.05 0.05 19.46
N HIS A 40 8.09 -0.16 18.15
CA HIS A 40 9.24 0.24 17.33
C HIS A 40 9.17 1.74 17.03
N ALA A 41 7.99 2.29 16.75
CA ALA A 41 7.78 3.74 16.63
C ALA A 41 8.25 4.48 17.88
N ASP A 42 7.86 4.02 19.08
CA ASP A 42 8.25 4.63 20.35
C ASP A 42 9.76 4.60 20.57
N ARG A 43 10.44 3.53 20.13
CA ARG A 43 11.89 3.42 20.23
C ARG A 43 12.62 4.35 19.26
N VAL A 44 12.10 4.49 18.04
CA VAL A 44 12.62 5.48 17.09
C VAL A 44 12.40 6.89 17.63
N GLN A 45 11.22 7.20 18.16
CA GLN A 45 10.94 8.52 18.74
C GLN A 45 11.93 8.85 19.87
N ARG A 46 12.13 7.94 20.83
CA ARG A 46 13.13 8.16 21.91
C ARG A 46 14.54 8.38 21.38
N ALA A 47 14.97 7.57 20.39
CA ALA A 47 16.29 7.74 19.79
C ALA A 47 16.42 9.06 19.01
N MET A 48 15.33 9.56 18.42
CA MET A 48 15.30 10.89 17.82
C MET A 48 15.38 11.98 18.88
N ASP A 49 14.62 11.87 19.97
CA ASP A 49 14.64 12.84 21.07
C ASP A 49 16.07 12.97 21.65
N GLU A 50 16.74 11.83 21.92
CA GLU A 50 18.13 11.78 22.39
C GLU A 50 19.11 12.38 21.36
N ALA A 51 18.97 12.04 20.08
CA ALA A 51 19.87 12.54 19.05
C ALA A 51 19.73 14.06 18.82
N LEU A 52 18.51 14.61 18.93
CA LEU A 52 18.28 16.03 18.72
C LEU A 52 18.86 16.91 19.83
N GLU A 53 19.10 16.37 21.03
CA GLU A 53 19.85 17.08 22.09
C GLU A 53 21.30 17.38 21.67
N GLU A 54 21.90 16.52 20.84
CA GLU A 54 23.26 16.66 20.34
C GLU A 54 23.36 17.50 19.06
N HIS A 55 22.23 17.81 18.41
CA HIS A 55 22.14 18.47 17.11
C HIS A 55 21.24 19.73 17.10
N PRO A 56 21.54 20.76 17.92
CA PRO A 56 20.75 21.98 17.99
C PRO A 56 20.68 22.74 16.66
N GLU A 57 21.67 22.58 15.76
CA GLU A 57 21.67 23.17 14.43
C GLU A 57 20.52 22.69 13.54
N LEU A 58 19.91 21.54 13.85
CA LEU A 58 18.81 20.96 13.08
C LEU A 58 17.41 21.34 13.63
N GLU A 59 17.33 22.09 14.74
CA GLU A 59 16.08 22.39 15.46
C GLU A 59 15.00 22.97 14.53
N SER A 60 15.38 23.84 13.59
CA SER A 60 14.44 24.46 12.64
C SER A 60 13.72 23.47 11.72
N PHE A 61 14.32 22.32 11.42
CA PHE A 61 13.68 21.27 10.61
C PHE A 61 12.63 20.48 11.41
N PHE A 62 12.80 20.38 12.73
CA PHE A 62 11.94 19.60 13.63
C PHE A 62 10.88 20.44 14.34
N ASP A 63 10.76 21.72 13.97
CA ASP A 63 9.76 22.63 14.52
C ASP A 63 8.33 22.10 14.30
N GLN A 64 7.57 22.04 15.39
CA GLN A 64 6.21 21.50 15.43
C GLN A 64 5.18 22.46 14.83
N GLU A 65 5.51 23.73 14.66
CA GLU A 65 4.63 24.75 14.06
C GLU A 65 4.66 24.71 12.52
N LEU A 66 5.56 23.92 11.92
CA LEU A 66 5.59 23.73 10.46
C LEU A 66 4.32 23.03 9.96
N GLU A 67 3.78 23.52 8.84
CA GLU A 67 2.61 22.92 8.18
C GLU A 67 2.87 21.43 7.86
N GLU A 68 4.07 21.11 7.37
CA GLU A 68 4.53 19.75 7.09
C GLU A 68 5.61 19.27 8.08
N ARG A 69 5.37 19.43 9.39
CA ARG A 69 6.31 19.00 10.44
C ARG A 69 6.78 17.54 10.34
N PHE A 70 7.99 17.26 10.82
CA PHE A 70 8.49 15.90 10.97
C PHE A 70 7.57 15.05 11.85
N PHE A 71 7.46 13.74 11.57
CA PHE A 71 6.74 12.81 12.43
C PHE A 71 7.39 11.43 12.50
N VAL A 72 7.19 10.74 13.63
CA VAL A 72 7.36 9.29 13.77
C VAL A 72 6.00 8.69 14.14
N LYS A 73 5.45 7.83 13.27
CA LYS A 73 4.13 7.21 13.47
C LYS A 73 4.19 5.71 13.16
N ASN A 74 3.25 4.93 13.70
CA ASN A 74 3.09 3.54 13.29
C ASN A 74 2.07 3.41 12.14
N LEU A 75 2.03 2.23 11.51
CA LEU A 75 1.11 1.93 10.38
C LEU A 75 -0.36 2.25 10.65
N GLU A 76 -0.83 2.17 11.90
CA GLU A 76 -2.22 2.42 12.25
C GLU A 76 -2.54 3.92 12.35
N ARG A 77 -1.54 4.77 12.57
CA ARG A 77 -1.72 6.21 12.84
C ARG A 77 -1.37 7.11 11.67
N VAL A 78 -0.83 6.59 10.57
CA VAL A 78 -0.33 7.39 9.43
C VAL A 78 -1.42 7.78 8.40
N GLN A 79 -2.67 7.92 8.84
CA GLN A 79 -3.77 8.20 7.93
C GLN A 79 -3.80 9.68 7.55
N GLY A 80 -3.66 9.98 6.25
CA GLY A 80 -3.78 11.34 5.72
C GLY A 80 -2.51 12.19 5.86
N ASP A 81 -1.51 11.74 6.63
CA ASP A 81 -0.18 12.33 6.59
C ASP A 81 0.51 11.93 5.28
N GLU A 82 1.23 12.86 4.66
CA GLU A 82 2.09 12.62 3.49
C GLU A 82 3.30 13.55 3.55
N ARG A 83 4.44 13.11 3.04
CA ARG A 83 5.69 13.88 3.07
C ARG A 83 6.45 13.70 1.77
N ASP A 84 7.36 14.62 1.47
CA ASP A 84 8.21 14.50 0.29
C ASP A 84 9.06 13.22 0.37
N ALA A 85 9.66 12.98 1.53
CA ALA A 85 10.40 11.77 1.86
C ALA A 85 9.72 10.99 2.99
N ILE A 86 9.67 9.66 2.85
CA ILE A 86 9.26 8.74 3.92
C ILE A 86 10.34 7.70 4.16
N ILE A 87 10.64 7.45 5.44
CA ILE A 87 11.42 6.29 5.89
C ILE A 87 10.45 5.28 6.49
N LEU A 88 10.29 4.13 5.83
CA LEU A 88 9.54 2.99 6.34
C LEU A 88 10.49 2.03 7.07
N THR A 89 10.28 1.80 8.36
CA THR A 89 11.09 0.87 9.18
C THR A 89 10.28 -0.31 9.69
N VAL A 90 10.84 -1.50 9.54
CA VAL A 90 10.14 -2.77 9.75
C VAL A 90 10.01 -3.11 11.24
N GLY A 91 11.06 -2.96 12.03
CA GLY A 91 11.06 -3.17 13.48
C GLY A 91 10.87 -4.62 13.93
N TYR A 92 10.90 -5.57 13.01
CA TYR A 92 10.95 -7.00 13.28
C TYR A 92 12.33 -7.52 12.89
N GLY A 93 12.82 -8.54 13.59
CA GLY A 93 14.18 -9.04 13.37
C GLY A 93 14.30 -10.48 13.80
N LYS A 94 15.43 -11.09 13.44
CA LYS A 94 15.75 -12.48 13.79
C LYS A 94 15.97 -12.62 15.29
N ASP A 95 15.56 -13.74 15.85
CA ASP A 95 15.93 -14.11 17.22
C ASP A 95 17.41 -14.49 17.32
N ARG A 96 17.89 -14.81 18.52
CA ARG A 96 19.29 -15.23 18.74
C ARG A 96 19.68 -16.50 17.98
N GLY A 97 18.69 -17.32 17.60
CA GLY A 97 18.89 -18.51 16.79
C GLY A 97 18.95 -18.23 15.28
N GLY A 98 18.85 -16.96 14.86
CA GLY A 98 18.82 -16.56 13.47
C GLY A 98 17.46 -16.79 12.78
N ASN A 99 16.44 -17.21 13.53
CA ASN A 99 15.12 -17.45 12.98
C ASN A 99 14.30 -16.17 12.97
N LEU A 100 13.56 -15.91 11.89
CA LEU A 100 12.60 -14.82 11.85
C LEU A 100 11.27 -15.26 12.47
N PRO A 101 10.88 -14.75 13.65
CA PRO A 101 9.57 -15.03 14.21
C PRO A 101 8.49 -14.34 13.35
N PHE A 102 7.49 -15.12 12.91
CA PHE A 102 6.37 -14.63 12.12
C PHE A 102 5.32 -13.92 13.01
N ARG A 103 5.74 -12.83 13.64
CA ARG A 103 4.93 -12.01 14.55
C ARG A 103 4.85 -10.56 14.05
N PHE A 104 4.42 -10.38 12.81
CA PHE A 104 4.34 -9.07 12.12
C PHE A 104 3.17 -8.17 12.56
N GLY A 105 2.62 -8.42 13.75
CA GLY A 105 1.63 -7.55 14.39
C GLY A 105 0.48 -7.13 13.46
N PRO A 106 0.24 -5.82 13.26
CA PRO A 106 -0.86 -5.30 12.43
C PRO A 106 -0.86 -5.75 10.96
N LEU A 107 0.22 -6.34 10.44
CA LEU A 107 0.26 -6.88 9.08
C LEU A 107 -0.34 -8.28 8.94
N LEU A 108 -0.42 -9.03 10.05
CA LEU A 108 -1.05 -10.35 10.08
C LEU A 108 -2.58 -10.28 10.23
N SER A 109 -3.09 -9.20 10.83
CA SER A 109 -4.53 -8.98 10.95
C SER A 109 -5.19 -8.64 9.63
N GLU A 110 -6.50 -8.85 9.54
CA GLU A 110 -7.31 -8.39 8.40
C GLU A 110 -7.08 -6.91 8.10
N GLY A 111 -7.00 -6.56 6.82
CA GLY A 111 -6.65 -5.19 6.40
C GLY A 111 -5.16 -4.84 6.50
N GLY A 112 -4.29 -5.75 6.96
CA GLY A 112 -2.84 -5.55 6.99
C GLY A 112 -2.24 -5.14 5.64
N GLN A 113 -2.76 -5.70 4.54
CA GLN A 113 -2.41 -5.28 3.17
C GLN A 113 -2.74 -3.82 2.89
N ARG A 114 -3.93 -3.36 3.33
CA ARG A 114 -4.37 -1.96 3.16
C ARG A 114 -3.47 -1.02 3.96
N ARG A 115 -3.10 -1.38 5.19
CA ARG A 115 -2.18 -0.60 6.02
C ARG A 115 -0.81 -0.47 5.37
N LEU A 116 -0.27 -1.56 4.83
CA LEU A 116 1.01 -1.51 4.11
C LEU A 116 0.89 -0.63 2.86
N ASN A 117 -0.16 -0.78 2.05
CA ASN A 117 -0.41 0.07 0.88
C ASN A 117 -0.54 1.55 1.25
N VAL A 118 -1.24 1.86 2.34
CA VAL A 118 -1.33 3.23 2.85
C VAL A 118 0.06 3.76 3.16
N ALA A 119 0.89 3.01 3.89
CA ALA A 119 2.23 3.44 4.27
C ALA A 119 3.18 3.64 3.09
N VAL A 120 3.22 2.71 2.13
CA VAL A 120 4.11 2.81 0.97
C VAL A 120 3.70 3.92 -0.01
N THR A 121 2.48 4.44 0.08
CA THR A 121 1.99 5.56 -0.73
C THR A 121 2.04 6.92 -0.01
N ARG A 122 2.68 7.00 1.16
CA ARG A 122 2.82 8.27 1.91
C ARG A 122 3.93 9.19 1.40
N ALA A 123 4.86 8.66 0.60
CA ALA A 123 5.93 9.44 0.00
C ALA A 123 5.47 10.10 -1.30
N ARG A 124 5.69 11.42 -1.43
CA ARG A 124 5.48 12.12 -2.70
C ARG A 124 6.66 11.97 -3.65
N GLN A 125 7.89 11.95 -3.12
CA GLN A 125 9.11 11.97 -3.93
C GLN A 125 10.02 10.76 -3.66
N ARG A 126 10.29 10.43 -2.38
CA ARG A 126 11.26 9.39 -2.02
C ARG A 126 10.76 8.48 -0.91
N MET A 127 11.00 7.18 -1.10
CA MET A 127 10.70 6.16 -0.11
C MET A 127 11.98 5.38 0.21
N THR A 128 12.37 5.36 1.48
CA THR A 128 13.50 4.60 1.99
C THR A 128 12.98 3.49 2.91
N VAL A 129 13.39 2.25 2.68
CA VAL A 129 12.98 1.11 3.52
C VAL A 129 14.16 0.64 4.35
N VAL A 130 13.98 0.57 5.68
CA VAL A 130 14.98 0.06 6.62
C VAL A 130 14.48 -1.26 7.21
N SER A 131 15.27 -2.32 7.03
CA SER A 131 14.97 -3.64 7.55
C SER A 131 16.25 -4.37 7.99
N SER A 132 16.16 -5.12 9.08
CA SER A 132 17.22 -5.97 9.64
C SER A 132 17.26 -7.38 9.02
N PHE A 133 16.37 -7.69 8.09
CA PHE A 133 16.34 -8.95 7.36
C PHE A 133 16.00 -8.70 5.89
N SER A 134 16.27 -9.68 5.03
CA SER A 134 15.97 -9.62 3.60
C SER A 134 14.68 -10.37 3.29
N HIS A 135 14.14 -10.13 2.08
CA HIS A 135 13.01 -10.93 1.60
C HIS A 135 13.31 -12.44 1.60
N PHE A 136 14.56 -12.90 1.41
CA PHE A 136 14.91 -14.33 1.47
C PHE A 136 14.64 -14.98 2.83
N ASP A 137 14.66 -14.19 3.91
CA ASP A 137 14.44 -14.68 5.27
C ASP A 137 12.95 -14.93 5.58
N MET A 138 12.04 -14.51 4.68
CA MET A 138 10.58 -14.63 4.84
C MET A 138 10.02 -15.87 4.14
N ASP A 139 9.98 -17.01 4.83
CA ASP A 139 9.28 -18.21 4.35
C ASP A 139 7.74 -18.01 4.22
N LEU A 140 7.26 -17.84 2.98
CA LEU A 140 5.83 -17.67 2.68
C LEU A 140 5.00 -18.93 2.96
N ALA A 141 5.58 -20.13 3.01
CA ALA A 141 4.81 -21.35 3.31
C ALA A 141 4.22 -21.31 4.73
N ARG A 142 4.77 -20.47 5.61
CA ARG A 142 4.31 -20.24 6.98
C ARG A 142 3.26 -19.13 7.09
N VAL A 143 2.91 -18.49 5.98
CA VAL A 143 2.04 -17.31 5.92
C VAL A 143 0.79 -17.64 5.12
N ARG A 144 -0.38 -17.21 5.61
CA ARG A 144 -1.61 -17.35 4.83
C ARG A 144 -1.53 -16.45 3.58
N PRO A 145 -1.91 -16.94 2.39
CA PRO A 145 -2.00 -16.11 1.20
C PRO A 145 -2.93 -14.92 1.43
N GLY A 146 -2.62 -13.78 0.82
CA GLY A 146 -3.43 -12.57 0.90
C GLY A 146 -3.26 -11.79 2.23
N THR A 147 -2.16 -11.98 2.95
CA THR A 147 -1.85 -11.19 4.16
C THR A 147 -0.94 -10.00 3.84
N GLY A 148 -0.84 -9.04 4.77
CA GLY A 148 0.11 -7.93 4.65
C GLY A 148 1.57 -8.38 4.70
N VAL A 149 1.85 -9.55 5.26
CA VAL A 149 3.20 -10.14 5.35
C VAL A 149 3.68 -10.64 4.00
N GLU A 150 2.81 -11.26 3.22
CA GLU A 150 3.12 -11.65 1.84
C GLU A 150 3.48 -10.42 1.00
N LEU A 151 2.65 -9.37 1.09
CA LEU A 151 2.89 -8.11 0.39
C LEU A 151 4.19 -7.43 0.86
N LEU A 152 4.52 -7.50 2.15
CA LEU A 152 5.78 -7.01 2.68
C LEU A 152 6.98 -7.73 2.05
N ARG A 153 6.94 -9.05 1.91
CA ARG A 153 8.03 -9.80 1.26
C ARG A 153 8.24 -9.30 -0.16
N TYR A 154 7.17 -9.18 -0.94
CA TYR A 154 7.24 -8.68 -2.31
C TYR A 154 7.77 -7.25 -2.37
N TYR A 155 7.37 -6.42 -1.41
CA TYR A 155 7.86 -5.05 -1.32
C TYR A 155 9.35 -4.96 -0.96
N LEU A 156 9.84 -5.80 -0.05
CA LEU A 156 11.27 -5.88 0.26
C LEU A 156 12.08 -6.42 -0.92
N GLN A 157 11.54 -7.36 -1.69
CA GLN A 157 12.15 -7.83 -2.94
C GLN A 157 12.27 -6.67 -3.94
N TYR A 158 11.18 -5.93 -4.14
CA TYR A 158 11.14 -4.76 -5.00
C TYR A 158 12.15 -3.70 -4.58
N ALA A 159 12.17 -3.32 -3.29
CA ALA A 159 13.12 -2.35 -2.75
C ALA A 159 14.58 -2.82 -2.91
N SER A 160 14.87 -4.09 -2.65
CA SER A 160 16.23 -4.65 -2.81
C SER A 160 16.73 -4.67 -4.25
N SER A 161 15.81 -4.59 -5.21
CA SER A 161 16.13 -4.52 -6.65
C SER A 161 16.24 -3.08 -7.17
N GLU A 162 16.25 -2.08 -6.29
CA GLU A 162 16.16 -0.65 -6.65
C GLU A 162 14.94 -0.35 -7.53
N GLY A 163 13.82 -1.04 -7.27
CA GLY A 163 12.58 -0.88 -8.02
C GLY A 163 12.55 -1.55 -9.39
N ARG A 164 13.52 -2.42 -9.73
CA ARG A 164 13.61 -3.08 -11.04
C ARG A 164 12.82 -4.38 -11.14
N ARG A 165 12.54 -5.05 -10.01
CA ARG A 165 11.79 -6.31 -9.94
C ARG A 165 10.52 -6.11 -9.14
N LEU A 166 9.38 -6.05 -9.82
CA LEU A 166 8.12 -6.36 -9.16
C LEU A 166 8.11 -7.87 -8.93
N ALA A 167 7.85 -8.32 -7.71
CA ALA A 167 7.72 -9.74 -7.41
C ALA A 167 6.85 -10.43 -8.46
N ASP A 168 7.11 -11.72 -8.75
CA ASP A 168 6.34 -12.52 -9.69
C ASP A 168 4.85 -12.31 -9.42
N ALA A 169 4.25 -11.38 -10.17
CA ALA A 169 2.89 -10.96 -9.92
C ALA A 169 2.05 -12.16 -10.31
N ALA A 170 1.65 -12.92 -9.30
CA ALA A 170 0.79 -14.07 -9.50
C ALA A 170 -0.41 -13.57 -10.30
N SER A 171 -0.68 -14.26 -11.41
CA SER A 171 -1.91 -14.09 -12.18
C SER A 171 -3.04 -14.02 -11.17
N THR A 172 -3.75 -12.90 -11.15
CA THR A 172 -4.96 -12.87 -10.34
C THR A 172 -5.95 -13.84 -10.97
N ASP A 173 -6.73 -14.55 -10.16
CA ASP A 173 -7.66 -15.62 -10.57
C ASP A 173 -8.88 -15.10 -11.37
N TYR A 174 -8.74 -13.92 -11.98
CA TYR A 174 -9.77 -13.30 -12.80
C TYR A 174 -9.69 -13.85 -14.22
N PRO A 175 -10.79 -14.41 -14.75
CA PRO A 175 -10.79 -14.96 -16.09
C PRO A 175 -10.61 -13.85 -17.11
N LEU A 176 -9.73 -14.08 -18.08
CA LEU A 176 -9.64 -13.26 -19.29
C LEU A 176 -10.97 -13.36 -20.05
N ASN A 177 -11.42 -12.26 -20.65
CA ASN A 177 -12.52 -12.36 -21.62
C ASN A 177 -12.04 -13.06 -22.91
N GLU A 178 -12.96 -13.48 -23.78
CA GLU A 178 -12.61 -14.25 -24.99
C GLU A 178 -11.59 -13.54 -25.89
N PHE A 179 -11.68 -12.22 -26.02
CA PHE A 179 -10.75 -11.41 -26.80
C PHE A 179 -9.37 -11.32 -26.12
N GLU A 180 -9.32 -11.04 -24.82
CA GLU A 180 -8.09 -11.00 -24.03
C GLU A 180 -7.36 -12.34 -24.02
N ALA A 181 -8.11 -13.46 -23.93
CA ALA A 181 -7.58 -14.80 -24.00
C ALA A 181 -6.98 -15.10 -25.38
N GLU A 182 -7.66 -14.69 -26.45
CA GLU A 182 -7.13 -14.84 -27.81
C GLU A 182 -5.84 -14.02 -28.01
N VAL A 183 -5.80 -12.78 -27.53
CA VAL A 183 -4.60 -11.93 -27.57
C VAL A 183 -3.46 -12.58 -26.78
N TYR A 184 -3.76 -13.10 -25.57
CA TYR A 184 -2.78 -13.80 -24.73
C TYR A 184 -2.17 -14.99 -25.47
N ASP A 185 -2.99 -15.92 -25.97
CA ASP A 185 -2.54 -17.14 -26.63
C ASP A 185 -1.71 -16.82 -27.88
N VAL A 186 -2.16 -15.87 -28.70
CA VAL A 186 -1.47 -15.47 -29.92
C VAL A 186 -0.12 -14.85 -29.60
N LEU A 187 -0.05 -13.86 -28.71
CA LEU A 187 1.21 -13.20 -28.39
C LEU A 187 2.19 -14.14 -27.66
N GLN A 188 1.68 -15.04 -26.81
CA GLN A 188 2.50 -16.06 -26.17
C GLN A 188 3.07 -17.05 -27.19
N SER A 189 2.28 -17.48 -28.18
CA SER A 189 2.75 -18.34 -29.28
C SER A 189 3.83 -17.68 -30.14
N LYS A 190 3.88 -16.34 -30.17
CA LYS A 190 4.92 -15.56 -30.84
C LYS A 190 6.16 -15.32 -29.97
N GLY A 191 6.23 -15.91 -28.78
CA GLY A 191 7.40 -15.89 -27.92
C GLY A 191 7.44 -14.75 -26.90
N ILE A 192 6.35 -13.98 -26.74
CA ILE A 192 6.28 -12.96 -25.68
C ILE A 192 5.93 -13.64 -24.35
N PRO A 193 6.79 -13.57 -23.32
CA PRO A 193 6.48 -14.15 -22.02
C PRO A 193 5.49 -13.25 -21.27
N LEU A 194 4.21 -13.64 -21.27
CA LEU A 194 3.13 -12.85 -20.69
C LEU A 194 2.74 -13.30 -19.27
N ILE A 195 2.19 -12.37 -18.50
CA ILE A 195 1.33 -12.60 -17.34
C ILE A 195 0.04 -11.82 -17.55
N SER A 196 -1.08 -12.39 -17.14
CA SER A 196 -2.40 -11.77 -17.22
C SER A 196 -2.79 -11.09 -15.92
N GLN A 197 -3.65 -10.08 -16.03
CA GLN A 197 -4.41 -9.49 -14.93
C GLN A 197 -3.53 -9.01 -13.77
N VAL A 198 -2.49 -8.23 -14.11
CA VAL A 198 -1.51 -7.71 -13.15
C VAL A 198 -2.05 -6.47 -12.47
N GLY A 199 -2.22 -6.54 -11.15
CA GLY A 199 -2.71 -5.41 -10.35
C GLY A 199 -3.47 -5.88 -9.12
N ALA A 200 -4.08 -4.94 -8.41
CA ALA A 200 -4.86 -5.21 -7.21
C ALA A 200 -6.27 -4.63 -7.31
N SER A 201 -7.26 -5.34 -6.75
CA SER A 201 -8.67 -4.89 -6.69
C SER A 201 -9.33 -4.72 -8.06
N ARG A 202 -10.01 -3.60 -8.34
CA ARG A 202 -10.73 -3.30 -9.60
C ARG A 202 -9.82 -2.73 -10.71
N PHE A 203 -8.53 -2.57 -10.44
CA PHE A 203 -7.58 -1.95 -11.38
C PHE A 203 -6.51 -2.97 -11.73
N ARG A 204 -6.56 -3.45 -12.97
CA ARG A 204 -5.65 -4.48 -13.50
C ARG A 204 -5.18 -4.05 -14.88
N ILE A 205 -3.94 -4.38 -15.17
CA ILE A 205 -3.41 -4.36 -16.52
C ILE A 205 -3.76 -5.73 -17.11
N ASP A 206 -4.41 -5.72 -18.27
CA ASP A 206 -4.94 -6.94 -18.88
C ASP A 206 -3.84 -7.96 -19.09
N LEU A 207 -2.73 -7.54 -19.69
CA LEU A 207 -1.54 -8.36 -19.96
C LEU A 207 -0.25 -7.58 -19.66
N VAL A 208 0.77 -8.23 -19.13
CA VAL A 208 2.11 -7.65 -18.94
C VAL A 208 3.16 -8.59 -19.52
N ALA A 209 4.02 -8.05 -20.39
CA ALA A 209 5.15 -8.76 -20.95
C ALA A 209 6.37 -8.68 -20.02
N LYS A 210 7.01 -9.83 -19.83
CA LYS A 210 8.22 -10.02 -19.04
C LYS A 210 9.48 -9.88 -19.91
N HIS A 211 10.60 -9.58 -19.28
CA HIS A 211 11.91 -9.66 -19.93
C HIS A 211 12.20 -11.11 -20.31
N PRO A 212 12.76 -11.39 -21.50
CA PRO A 212 12.97 -12.77 -21.95
C PRO A 212 14.05 -13.50 -21.13
N THR A 213 15.03 -12.77 -20.59
CA THR A 213 16.20 -13.33 -19.87
C THR A 213 16.30 -12.91 -18.41
N GLU A 214 15.45 -11.98 -17.94
CA GLU A 214 15.46 -11.48 -16.56
C GLU A 214 14.09 -11.74 -15.90
N PRO A 215 13.91 -12.92 -15.26
CA PRO A 215 12.68 -13.23 -14.54
C PRO A 215 12.31 -12.16 -13.51
N GLY A 216 11.01 -11.82 -13.43
CA GLY A 216 10.47 -10.79 -12.53
C GLY A 216 10.63 -9.34 -13.01
N ARG A 217 11.23 -9.09 -14.19
CA ARG A 217 11.28 -7.75 -14.80
C ARG A 217 10.19 -7.59 -15.84
N PHE A 218 9.36 -6.57 -15.68
CA PHE A 218 8.30 -6.24 -16.64
C PHE A 218 8.79 -5.20 -17.64
N VAL A 219 8.42 -5.37 -18.90
CA VAL A 219 8.92 -4.51 -20.00
C VAL A 219 7.81 -3.76 -20.71
N LEU A 220 6.61 -4.33 -20.80
CA LEU A 220 5.49 -3.73 -21.51
C LEU A 220 4.16 -4.11 -20.86
N ALA A 221 3.33 -3.12 -20.55
CA ALA A 221 1.92 -3.30 -20.24
C ALA A 221 1.11 -3.31 -21.54
N ILE A 222 0.25 -4.31 -21.70
CA ILE A 222 -0.62 -4.47 -22.87
C ILE A 222 -2.07 -4.36 -22.38
N GLU A 223 -2.82 -3.43 -22.97
CA GLU A 223 -4.24 -3.22 -22.69
C GLU A 223 -5.10 -3.63 -23.88
N CYS A 224 -6.13 -4.41 -23.60
CA CYS A 224 -7.12 -4.90 -24.54
C CYS A 224 -8.44 -4.18 -24.23
N ASP A 225 -9.02 -3.46 -25.19
CA ASP A 225 -10.35 -2.90 -25.02
C ASP A 225 -11.44 -4.01 -25.09
N GLY A 226 -11.89 -4.48 -23.93
CA GLY A 226 -13.09 -5.33 -23.88
C GLY A 226 -14.34 -4.57 -24.35
N ALA A 227 -15.34 -5.27 -24.89
CA ALA A 227 -16.62 -4.73 -25.38
C ALA A 227 -17.44 -3.86 -24.38
N SER A 228 -16.97 -3.73 -23.13
CA SER A 228 -17.48 -2.79 -22.11
C SER A 228 -17.00 -1.34 -22.29
N TYR A 229 -16.18 -1.07 -23.31
CA TYR A 229 -15.46 0.19 -23.59
C TYR A 229 -16.35 1.43 -23.88
N HIS A 230 -17.66 1.26 -23.98
CA HIS A 230 -18.61 2.33 -24.34
C HIS A 230 -19.34 2.99 -23.16
N SER A 231 -19.03 2.66 -21.90
CA SER A 231 -19.77 3.22 -20.76
C SER A 231 -19.06 4.42 -20.10
N SER A 232 -19.62 5.61 -20.36
CA SER A 232 -19.44 6.90 -19.66
C SER A 232 -18.17 7.75 -19.94
N PRO A 233 -18.32 9.08 -20.18
CA PRO A 233 -17.21 10.05 -20.24
C PRO A 233 -16.28 10.04 -19.01
N THR A 234 -16.82 9.77 -17.83
CA THR A 234 -16.06 9.71 -16.57
C THR A 234 -15.13 8.50 -16.45
N ALA A 235 -15.35 7.44 -17.24
CA ALA A 235 -14.44 6.30 -17.29
C ALA A 235 -13.17 6.63 -18.10
N ARG A 236 -13.30 7.41 -19.17
CA ARG A 236 -12.19 7.78 -20.07
C ARG A 236 -11.17 8.71 -19.42
N ASP A 237 -11.62 9.72 -18.68
CA ASP A 237 -10.71 10.65 -18.00
C ASP A 237 -9.94 9.97 -16.88
N ARG A 238 -10.59 9.04 -16.17
CA ARG A 238 -9.97 8.22 -15.13
C ARG A 238 -8.91 7.29 -15.72
N ASP A 239 -9.21 6.70 -16.87
CA ASP A 239 -8.30 5.76 -17.53
C ASP A 239 -7.08 6.47 -18.13
N ARG A 240 -7.27 7.65 -18.73
CA ARG A 240 -6.16 8.52 -19.18
C ARG A 240 -5.27 8.96 -18.02
N LEU A 241 -5.87 9.40 -16.91
CA LEU A 241 -5.11 9.81 -15.73
C LEU A 241 -4.34 8.61 -15.12
N ARG A 242 -4.94 7.42 -15.12
CA ARG A 242 -4.29 6.17 -14.66
C ARG A 242 -3.11 5.82 -15.54
N GLN A 243 -3.31 5.77 -16.86
CA GLN A 243 -2.23 5.48 -17.80
C GLN A 243 -1.09 6.49 -17.59
N GLN A 244 -1.40 7.77 -17.49
CA GLN A 244 -0.41 8.81 -17.21
C GLN A 244 0.33 8.62 -15.88
N GLN A 245 -0.36 8.20 -14.81
CA GLN A 245 0.26 7.88 -13.53
C GLN A 245 1.21 6.69 -13.62
N LEU A 246 0.80 5.61 -14.30
CA LEU A 246 1.64 4.42 -14.48
C LEU A 246 2.82 4.71 -15.41
N GLU A 247 2.62 5.50 -16.47
CA GLU A 247 3.71 5.98 -17.34
C GLU A 247 4.72 6.84 -16.57
N ASN A 248 4.27 7.70 -15.66
CA ASN A 248 5.16 8.46 -14.77
C ASN A 248 5.95 7.55 -13.81
N LEU A 249 5.38 6.40 -13.42
CA LEU A 249 6.06 5.35 -12.66
C LEU A 249 6.97 4.46 -13.54
N GLY A 250 7.14 4.81 -14.83
CA GLY A 250 8.05 4.14 -15.76
C GLY A 250 7.43 3.01 -16.56
N TRP A 251 6.12 2.76 -16.43
CA TRP A 251 5.44 1.76 -17.25
C TRP A 251 5.31 2.22 -18.70
N ARG A 252 5.37 1.26 -19.63
CA ARG A 252 5.13 1.49 -21.05
C ARG A 252 3.87 0.76 -21.45
N PHE A 253 2.96 1.45 -22.12
CA PHE A 253 1.70 0.87 -22.56
C PHE A 253 1.69 0.60 -24.06
N HIS A 254 1.11 -0.54 -24.42
CA HIS A 254 0.71 -0.87 -25.79
C HIS A 254 -0.76 -1.24 -25.78
N ARG A 255 -1.56 -0.57 -26.61
CA ARG A 255 -3.00 -0.81 -26.67
C ARG A 255 -3.34 -1.60 -27.93
N ILE A 256 -4.12 -2.65 -27.75
CA ILE A 256 -4.70 -3.48 -28.80
C ILE A 256 -6.20 -3.24 -28.79
N TRP A 257 -6.72 -2.78 -29.93
CA TRP A 257 -8.14 -2.51 -30.10
C TRP A 257 -8.84 -3.72 -30.70
N SER A 258 -9.96 -4.17 -30.14
CA SER A 258 -10.72 -5.36 -30.52
C SER A 258 -11.23 -5.24 -31.94
N THR A 259 -11.61 -4.02 -32.36
CA THR A 259 -11.98 -3.72 -33.74
C THR A 259 -10.79 -3.87 -34.70
N ASP A 260 -9.61 -3.37 -34.33
CA ASP A 260 -8.41 -3.48 -35.16
C ASP A 260 -7.87 -4.91 -35.18
N TRP A 261 -7.95 -5.60 -34.05
CA TRP A 261 -7.56 -7.01 -33.91
C TRP A 261 -8.45 -7.90 -34.79
N PHE A 262 -9.76 -7.65 -34.80
CA PHE A 262 -10.68 -8.42 -35.65
C PHE A 262 -10.45 -8.14 -37.14
N MET A 263 -10.21 -6.88 -37.52
CA MET A 263 -10.07 -6.49 -38.93
C MET A 263 -8.68 -6.72 -39.51
N ARG A 264 -7.63 -6.56 -38.71
CA ARG A 264 -6.22 -6.48 -39.11
C ARG A 264 -5.31 -7.19 -38.11
N LYS A 265 -5.69 -8.42 -37.76
CA LYS A 265 -5.03 -9.25 -36.74
C LYS A 265 -3.51 -9.31 -36.90
N ASP A 266 -3.02 -9.63 -38.09
CA ASP A 266 -1.58 -9.77 -38.33
C ASP A 266 -0.81 -8.45 -38.14
N GLU A 267 -1.41 -7.31 -38.51
CA GLU A 267 -0.80 -5.99 -38.29
C GLU A 267 -0.69 -5.67 -36.79
N GLU A 268 -1.75 -5.94 -36.02
CA GLU A 268 -1.74 -5.70 -34.57
C GLU A 268 -0.75 -6.61 -33.84
N ILE A 269 -0.60 -7.87 -34.27
CA ILE A 269 0.44 -8.78 -33.76
C ILE A 269 1.84 -8.20 -34.01
N GLN A 270 2.12 -7.73 -35.23
CA GLN A 270 3.43 -7.16 -35.55
C GLN A 270 3.70 -5.86 -34.79
N ARG A 271 2.68 -5.03 -34.59
CA ARG A 271 2.79 -3.82 -33.75
C ARG A 271 3.11 -4.17 -32.30
N ALA A 272 2.46 -5.17 -31.72
CA ALA A 272 2.73 -5.63 -30.37
C ALA A 272 4.14 -6.20 -30.22
N LEU A 273 4.60 -7.02 -31.17
CA LEU A 273 5.97 -7.55 -31.21
C LEU A 273 7.02 -6.43 -31.31
N THR A 274 6.78 -5.46 -32.19
CA THR A 274 7.69 -4.30 -32.35
C THR A 274 7.77 -3.48 -31.07
N ALA A 275 6.62 -3.24 -30.41
CA ALA A 275 6.57 -2.54 -29.13
C ALA A 275 7.30 -3.31 -28.02
N TYR A 276 7.15 -4.63 -27.99
CA TYR A 276 7.83 -5.51 -27.03
C TYR A 276 9.35 -5.48 -27.21
N ASN A 277 9.85 -5.71 -28.44
CA ASN A 277 11.28 -5.73 -28.72
C ASN A 277 11.94 -4.38 -28.39
N LYS A 278 11.31 -3.27 -28.79
CA LYS A 278 11.77 -1.92 -28.43
C LYS A 278 11.79 -1.70 -26.92
N ALA A 279 10.80 -2.24 -26.20
CA ALA A 279 10.75 -2.12 -24.74
C ALA A 279 11.89 -2.89 -24.06
N VAL A 280 12.23 -4.07 -24.57
CA VAL A 280 13.40 -4.86 -24.10
C VAL A 280 14.70 -4.10 -24.38
N GLU A 281 14.93 -3.64 -25.62
CA GLU A 281 16.13 -2.90 -26.02
C GLU A 281 16.36 -1.63 -25.20
N ASP A 282 15.32 -0.85 -24.95
CA ASP A 282 15.42 0.38 -24.14
C ASP A 282 15.74 0.08 -22.67
N ILE A 283 15.31 -1.07 -22.16
CA ILE A 283 15.54 -1.52 -20.79
C ILE A 283 16.96 -2.07 -20.62
N GLU A 284 17.47 -2.79 -21.63
CA GLU A 284 18.84 -3.30 -21.69
C GLU A 284 19.85 -2.15 -21.87
N SER A 285 19.57 -1.18 -22.74
CA SER A 285 20.42 0.00 -22.93
C SER A 285 20.50 0.86 -21.67
N ARG A 286 19.39 1.08 -20.95
CA ARG A 286 19.38 1.75 -19.64
C ARG A 286 20.09 0.98 -18.54
N GLY A 287 20.19 -0.36 -18.65
CA GLY A 287 20.94 -1.21 -17.72
C GLY A 287 22.46 -0.99 -17.76
N SER A 288 22.98 -0.35 -18.82
CA SER A 288 24.40 -0.04 -19.01
C SER A 288 24.80 1.39 -18.61
N SER A 289 23.85 2.22 -18.19
CA SER A 289 24.08 3.60 -17.74
C SER A 289 23.44 3.85 -16.38
N LYS A 290 24.22 4.33 -15.41
CA LYS A 290 23.75 4.83 -14.11
C LYS A 290 22.53 5.75 -14.31
N PRO A 291 21.41 5.62 -13.56
CA PRO A 291 20.23 6.43 -13.82
C PRO A 291 20.56 7.92 -13.65
N PRO A 292 20.09 8.81 -14.54
CA PRO A 292 20.19 10.24 -14.31
C PRO A 292 19.28 10.61 -13.13
N SER A 293 19.82 11.39 -12.20
CA SER A 293 19.02 12.11 -11.21
C SER A 293 17.94 12.93 -11.92
N PRO A 294 16.67 12.93 -11.45
CA PRO A 294 15.64 13.77 -12.02
C PRO A 294 15.86 15.23 -11.58
N SER A 295 16.83 15.89 -12.18
CA SER A 295 16.93 17.36 -12.19
C SER A 295 16.11 17.87 -13.36
N GLY A 296 14.81 18.07 -13.13
CA GLY A 296 13.88 18.70 -14.06
C GLY A 296 12.75 19.35 -13.28
N GLY A 297 12.82 20.67 -13.11
CA GLY A 297 11.92 21.46 -12.28
C GLY A 297 10.44 21.22 -12.61
N ILE A 298 9.67 20.93 -11.58
CA ILE A 298 8.20 20.94 -11.63
C ILE A 298 7.80 22.41 -11.64
N ALA A 299 7.54 22.94 -12.84
CA ALA A 299 6.89 24.22 -12.99
C ALA A 299 5.46 24.12 -12.45
N ASP A 300 5.17 24.99 -11.47
CA ASP A 300 3.88 25.41 -10.94
C ASP A 300 2.65 24.89 -11.69
N ARG A 301 2.02 23.85 -11.13
CA ARG A 301 0.60 23.55 -11.39
C ARG A 301 -0.11 23.34 -10.06
N LYS A 302 -0.92 24.33 -9.68
CA LYS A 302 -1.87 24.25 -8.57
C LYS A 302 -2.72 22.99 -8.69
N VAL A 303 -2.41 21.99 -7.87
CA VAL A 303 -3.26 20.82 -7.65
C VAL A 303 -4.48 21.29 -6.86
N GLY A 304 -5.67 21.12 -7.44
CA GLY A 304 -6.92 21.42 -6.76
C GLY A 304 -7.07 20.56 -5.50
N LYS A 305 -7.46 21.19 -4.39
CA LYS A 305 -7.70 20.56 -3.10
C LYS A 305 -8.48 19.23 -3.26
N PRO A 306 -8.07 18.13 -2.61
CA PRO A 306 -8.86 16.91 -2.61
C PRO A 306 -10.23 17.17 -1.97
N LYS A 307 -11.29 16.64 -2.60
CA LYS A 307 -12.66 16.71 -2.10
C LYS A 307 -12.75 16.05 -0.72
N ALA A 308 -13.55 16.66 0.15
CA ALA A 308 -13.77 16.27 1.55
C ALA A 308 -14.11 14.77 1.71
N ASN A 309 -13.64 14.19 2.83
CA ASN A 309 -13.99 12.84 3.29
C ASN A 309 -15.52 12.62 3.23
N PRO A 310 -16.00 11.40 2.88
CA PRO A 310 -17.41 11.10 2.93
C PRO A 310 -17.92 11.28 4.38
N THR A 311 -18.87 12.19 4.56
CA THR A 311 -19.57 12.39 5.84
C THR A 311 -20.51 11.21 6.10
N ARG A 312 -20.62 10.77 7.36
CA ARG A 312 -21.53 9.69 7.78
C ARG A 312 -22.95 9.94 7.30
N GLY A 313 -23.66 8.86 6.94
CA GLY A 313 -25.11 8.90 6.70
C GLY A 313 -25.91 9.21 7.98
N PRO A 314 -27.25 9.26 7.91
CA PRO A 314 -28.08 9.50 9.10
C PRO A 314 -27.84 8.43 10.17
N ARG A 315 -27.79 8.85 11.44
CA ARG A 315 -27.59 7.96 12.59
C ARG A 315 -28.71 6.91 12.67
N PRO A 316 -28.39 5.61 12.85
CA PRO A 316 -29.38 4.55 13.09
C PRO A 316 -30.27 4.86 14.30
N ARG A 317 -31.52 4.41 14.25
CA ARG A 317 -32.48 4.58 15.35
C ARG A 317 -32.35 3.44 16.35
N VAL A 318 -31.34 3.55 17.21
CA VAL A 318 -31.15 2.63 18.34
C VAL A 318 -31.78 3.21 19.62
N PRO A 319 -32.58 2.44 20.38
CA PRO A 319 -33.11 2.87 21.68
C PRO A 319 -32.01 3.19 22.68
N SER A 320 -32.31 4.04 23.67
CA SER A 320 -31.38 4.35 24.77
C SER A 320 -31.69 3.44 25.95
N TYR A 321 -30.67 2.84 26.55
CA TYR A 321 -30.78 2.01 27.75
C TYR A 321 -29.80 2.48 28.82
N ASP A 322 -30.11 2.20 30.09
CA ASP A 322 -29.26 2.55 31.23
C ASP A 322 -28.10 1.55 31.43
N SER A 323 -28.22 0.33 30.88
CA SER A 323 -27.18 -0.71 30.95
C SER A 323 -26.76 -1.19 29.57
N ILE A 324 -25.45 -1.39 29.39
CA ILE A 324 -24.88 -1.93 28.15
C ILE A 324 -25.41 -3.33 27.81
N THR A 325 -25.88 -4.08 28.80
CA THR A 325 -26.43 -5.43 28.61
C THR A 325 -27.85 -5.45 28.06
N ASP A 326 -28.53 -4.30 28.06
CA ASP A 326 -29.91 -4.19 27.59
C ASP A 326 -29.95 -3.92 26.08
N PHE A 327 -28.82 -3.49 25.51
CA PHE A 327 -28.61 -3.44 24.08
C PHE A 327 -28.41 -4.85 23.52
N THR A 328 -29.04 -5.12 22.38
CA THR A 328 -28.77 -6.32 21.59
C THR A 328 -27.47 -6.16 20.80
N ASP A 329 -26.80 -7.28 20.50
CA ASP A 329 -25.62 -7.31 19.63
C ASP A 329 -25.89 -6.60 18.29
N GLY A 330 -27.09 -6.77 17.72
CA GLY A 330 -27.49 -6.14 16.46
C GLY A 330 -27.53 -4.61 16.53
N GLU A 331 -28.06 -4.04 17.62
CA GLU A 331 -28.14 -2.59 17.82
C GLU A 331 -26.76 -1.95 17.97
N ILE A 332 -25.85 -2.61 18.70
CA ILE A 332 -24.48 -2.13 18.84
C ILE A 332 -23.73 -2.23 17.50
N LEU A 333 -23.96 -3.32 16.74
CA LEU A 333 -23.36 -3.50 15.41
C LEU A 333 -23.86 -2.49 14.38
N GLU A 334 -25.14 -2.07 14.43
CA GLU A 334 -25.65 -0.99 13.57
C GLU A 334 -24.91 0.32 13.79
N LEU A 335 -24.63 0.67 15.05
CA LEU A 335 -23.86 1.86 15.39
C LEU A 335 -22.39 1.73 14.97
N ILE A 336 -21.76 0.56 15.17
CA ILE A 336 -20.39 0.30 14.70
C ILE A 336 -20.30 0.41 13.17
N ASN A 337 -21.26 -0.15 12.44
CA ASN A 337 -21.32 -0.05 10.98
C ASN A 337 -21.52 1.39 10.52
N TRP A 338 -22.35 2.16 11.22
CA TRP A 338 -22.54 3.59 10.96
C TRP A 338 -21.26 4.40 11.26
N LEU A 339 -20.56 4.15 12.36
CA LEU A 339 -19.27 4.76 12.66
C LEU A 339 -18.26 4.51 11.54
N ASN A 340 -18.19 3.27 11.06
CA ASN A 340 -17.28 2.86 9.99
C ASN A 340 -17.70 3.34 8.58
N SER A 341 -18.91 3.87 8.42
CA SER A 341 -19.41 4.34 7.12
C SER A 341 -18.70 5.58 6.59
N ASP A 342 -17.98 6.33 7.44
CA ASP A 342 -17.13 7.46 7.03
C ASP A 342 -15.79 7.04 6.43
N GLY A 343 -15.50 5.74 6.37
CA GLY A 343 -14.28 5.19 5.79
C GLY A 343 -13.01 5.53 6.59
N LYS A 344 -13.12 6.13 7.79
CA LYS A 344 -11.97 6.30 8.69
C LYS A 344 -11.60 4.96 9.30
N LEU A 345 -10.31 4.63 9.28
CA LEU A 345 -9.81 3.44 9.94
C LEU A 345 -9.61 3.77 11.41
N ARG A 346 -10.17 2.93 12.28
CA ARG A 346 -10.12 3.10 13.73
C ARG A 346 -9.58 1.84 14.39
N THR A 347 -8.89 2.02 15.50
CA THR A 347 -8.57 0.97 16.47
C THR A 347 -9.81 0.57 17.26
N ASP A 348 -9.78 -0.58 17.94
CA ASP A 348 -10.90 -1.01 18.78
C ASP A 348 -11.15 -0.03 19.93
N ASP A 349 -10.09 0.61 20.44
CA ASP A 349 -10.21 1.63 21.48
C ASP A 349 -10.88 2.91 20.96
N GLU A 350 -10.53 3.37 19.76
CA GLU A 350 -11.16 4.53 19.13
C GLU A 350 -12.62 4.26 18.77
N ILE A 351 -12.95 3.04 18.30
CA ILE A 351 -14.36 2.64 18.08
C ILE A 351 -15.12 2.69 19.40
N ILE A 352 -14.56 2.16 20.49
CA ILE A 352 -15.19 2.20 21.82
C ILE A 352 -15.38 3.64 22.29
N GLU A 353 -14.36 4.49 22.14
CA GLU A 353 -14.42 5.90 22.56
C GLU A 353 -15.47 6.70 21.79
N GLU A 354 -15.58 6.50 20.47
CA GLU A 354 -16.60 7.16 19.65
C GLU A 354 -18.01 6.57 19.85
N LEU A 355 -18.11 5.30 20.25
CA LEU A 355 -19.39 4.60 20.46
C LEU A 355 -20.02 4.89 21.82
N LEU A 356 -19.21 5.14 22.86
CA LEU A 356 -19.68 5.45 24.22
C LEU A 356 -20.72 6.59 24.28
N PRO A 357 -20.45 7.79 23.73
CA PRO A 357 -21.44 8.88 23.74
C PRO A 357 -22.67 8.54 22.90
N GLU A 358 -22.52 7.77 21.83
CA GLU A 358 -23.63 7.33 20.97
C GLU A 358 -24.56 6.33 21.66
N LEU A 359 -24.04 5.54 22.59
CA LEU A 359 -24.80 4.64 23.45
C LEU A 359 -25.34 5.31 24.73
N GLY A 360 -25.02 6.59 24.96
CA GLY A 360 -25.45 7.34 26.15
C GLY A 360 -24.58 7.14 27.39
N PHE A 361 -23.40 6.53 27.27
CA PHE A 361 -22.50 6.30 28.40
C PHE A 361 -21.43 7.40 28.51
N ALA A 362 -21.38 8.05 29.67
CA ALA A 362 -20.38 9.09 29.95
C ALA A 362 -19.01 8.52 30.37
N ARG A 363 -18.92 7.24 30.74
CA ARG A 363 -17.69 6.62 31.25
C ARG A 363 -17.47 5.21 30.70
N ARG A 364 -16.21 4.92 30.39
CA ARG A 364 -15.72 3.59 29.99
C ARG A 364 -15.56 2.68 31.21
N GLY A 365 -16.64 2.01 31.61
CA GLY A 365 -16.60 1.01 32.69
C GLY A 365 -16.06 -0.35 32.24
N PRO A 366 -15.47 -1.19 33.13
CA PRO A 366 -14.91 -2.50 32.77
C PRO A 366 -15.92 -3.44 32.10
N ARG A 367 -17.19 -3.37 32.53
CA ARG A 367 -18.29 -4.17 31.97
C ARG A 367 -18.67 -3.72 30.55
N ILE A 368 -18.65 -2.42 30.28
CA ILE A 368 -18.91 -1.86 28.95
C ILE A 368 -17.79 -2.26 28.00
N GLU A 369 -16.54 -2.11 28.44
CA GLU A 369 -15.38 -2.50 27.66
C GLU A 369 -15.36 -3.99 27.31
N ALA A 370 -15.68 -4.87 28.26
CA ALA A 370 -15.72 -6.30 28.02
C ALA A 370 -16.76 -6.69 26.94
N VAL A 371 -17.97 -6.13 27.02
CA VAL A 371 -19.04 -6.38 26.04
C VAL A 371 -18.65 -5.87 24.66
N LEU A 372 -18.16 -4.63 24.56
CA LEU A 372 -17.81 -4.02 23.28
C LEU A 372 -16.61 -4.72 22.62
N ARG A 373 -15.59 -5.13 23.39
CA ARG A 373 -14.44 -5.87 22.85
C ARG A 373 -14.81 -7.26 22.38
N ASP A 374 -15.63 -7.99 23.14
CA ASP A 374 -16.12 -9.31 22.73
C ASP A 374 -16.95 -9.22 21.45
N LEU A 375 -17.82 -8.22 21.33
CA LEU A 375 -18.60 -7.96 20.13
C LEU A 375 -17.72 -7.59 18.92
N LEU A 376 -16.74 -6.69 19.10
CA LEU A 376 -15.77 -6.32 18.06
C LEU A 376 -14.90 -7.51 17.63
N TYR A 377 -14.58 -8.42 18.56
CA TYR A 377 -13.86 -9.65 18.25
C TYR A 377 -14.73 -10.64 17.46
N ARG A 378 -16.00 -10.81 17.85
CA ARG A 378 -16.96 -11.71 17.17
C ARG A 378 -17.35 -11.22 15.78
N SER A 379 -17.55 -9.91 15.60
CA SER A 379 -17.87 -9.33 14.29
C SER A 379 -16.73 -9.48 13.28
N LYS A 380 -15.47 -9.53 13.75
CA LYS A 380 -14.27 -9.80 12.92
C LYS A 380 -14.05 -11.28 12.61
N THR A 381 -14.69 -12.19 13.36
CA THR A 381 -14.40 -13.64 13.28
C THR A 381 -15.56 -14.47 12.71
N GLN A 382 -16.75 -13.89 12.51
CA GLN A 382 -17.86 -14.56 11.82
C GLN A 382 -18.06 -14.05 10.39
N PRO A 383 -18.14 -14.93 9.37
CA PRO A 383 -18.50 -14.52 8.01
C PRO A 383 -19.99 -14.14 7.97
N GLY A 384 -20.30 -12.92 7.53
CA GLY A 384 -21.68 -12.45 7.38
C GLY A 384 -22.51 -13.33 6.42
N PRO A 385 -23.84 -13.44 6.62
CA PRO A 385 -24.69 -14.26 5.77
C PRO A 385 -24.74 -13.73 4.34
N SER A 386 -24.57 -14.65 3.39
CA SER A 386 -24.67 -14.44 1.94
C SER A 386 -26.03 -13.84 1.56
N THR A 387 -26.05 -12.59 1.13
CA THR A 387 -27.19 -11.98 0.45
C THR A 387 -27.14 -12.37 -1.03
N LYS A 388 -27.99 -13.33 -1.41
CA LYS A 388 -28.30 -13.61 -2.82
C LYS A 388 -29.03 -12.40 -3.44
N PRO A 389 -28.71 -11.99 -4.67
CA PRO A 389 -29.48 -10.99 -5.38
C PRO A 389 -30.81 -11.59 -5.86
N ILE A 390 -31.90 -10.84 -5.68
CA ILE A 390 -33.17 -11.00 -6.42
C ILE A 390 -33.14 -9.99 -7.56
#